data_AF-A0A834AUG8-F1
#
_entry.id   AF-A0A834AUG8-F1
#
_cell.length_a   1.000
_cell.length_b   1.000
_cell.length_c   1.000
_cell.angle_alpha   90.00
_cell.angle_beta   90.00
_cell.angle_gamma   90.00
#
_symmetry.space_group_name_H-M   'P 1'
#
loop_
_entity.id
_entity.type
_entity.pdbx_description
1 polymer ?
#
loop_
_entity_poly.entity_id
_entity_poly.type
_entity_poly.pdbx_seq_one_letter_code
_entity_poly.pdbx_strand_id
1 'polypeptide(L)'
;MEAPSSFALDWYVRSLPKKRASDLKLWLCELCLLLLASGLSATFLPHEEDVRFINEYVNLHNELRGNAMPRGANLRFMTWDVALSRTARAWGKKCVSTHNIYLEELQMVHPTFNGIGENMWIGPENQFTASLAIRSWYAERKMYNFENGSCSGNCSNYLQRNSDKKAL
;
A
#
# COMPACT_ATOMS: atom_id res chain seq x y z
N MET A 1 -83.00 -3.16 46.54
CA MET A 1 -82.77 -1.87 47.22
C MET A 1 -81.30 -1.83 47.62
N GLU A 2 -80.64 -0.75 47.21
CA GLU A 2 -79.23 -0.37 47.45
C GLU A 2 -78.89 -0.40 48.96
N ALA A 3 -77.65 -0.43 49.45
CA ALA A 3 -76.50 0.44 49.15
C ALA A 3 -75.21 -0.10 49.88
N PRO A 4 -74.10 0.65 50.10
CA PRO A 4 -72.82 0.40 49.41
C PRO A 4 -71.54 0.30 50.28
N SER A 5 -70.44 -0.03 49.60
CA SER A 5 -69.01 0.33 49.78
C SER A 5 -68.26 0.09 51.11
N SER A 6 -67.06 -0.49 50.99
CA SER A 6 -65.87 0.06 51.67
C SER A 6 -64.64 0.03 50.75
N PHE A 7 -63.99 1.18 50.64
CA PHE A 7 -62.75 1.42 49.90
C PHE A 7 -61.60 0.51 50.37
N ALA A 8 -60.90 -0.13 49.42
CA ALA A 8 -59.56 -0.66 49.64
C ALA A 8 -58.57 0.18 48.81
N LEU A 9 -57.61 0.79 49.49
CA LEU A 9 -56.59 1.67 48.93
C LEU A 9 -55.47 0.82 48.31
N ASP A 10 -55.43 0.72 46.97
CA ASP A 10 -54.37 -0.02 46.27
C ASP A 10 -53.07 0.80 46.21
N TRP A 11 -52.04 0.32 46.90
CA TRP A 11 -50.67 0.85 46.78
C TRP A 11 -50.02 0.28 45.52
N TYR A 12 -49.84 1.12 44.51
CA TYR A 12 -49.18 0.77 43.26
C TYR A 12 -47.65 0.69 43.45
N VAL A 13 -47.11 -0.49 43.73
CA VAL A 13 -45.66 -0.75 43.61
C VAL A 13 -45.36 -1.06 42.14
N ARG A 14 -44.86 -0.06 41.41
CA ARG A 14 -44.43 -0.21 40.02
C ARG A 14 -43.15 -1.03 39.98
N SER A 15 -43.25 -2.32 39.64
CA SER A 15 -42.08 -3.19 39.46
C SER A 15 -41.31 -2.81 38.19
N LEU A 16 -40.00 -2.65 38.31
CA LEU A 16 -39.12 -2.40 37.17
C LEU A 16 -39.01 -3.67 36.31
N PRO A 17 -39.04 -3.56 34.97
CA PRO A 17 -39.02 -4.72 34.10
C PRO A 17 -37.65 -5.43 34.21
N LYS A 18 -37.70 -6.69 34.62
CA LYS A 18 -36.53 -7.57 34.73
C LYS A 18 -36.13 -7.99 33.31
N LYS A 19 -35.06 -7.39 32.76
CA LYS A 19 -34.50 -7.82 31.47
C LYS A 19 -34.13 -9.30 31.54
N ARG A 20 -34.51 -10.11 30.53
CA ARG A 20 -34.26 -11.55 30.51
C ARG A 20 -32.77 -11.79 30.27
N ALA A 21 -32.19 -12.78 30.97
CA ALA A 21 -30.79 -13.19 30.80
C ALA A 21 -30.44 -13.60 29.35
N SER A 22 -31.43 -13.98 28.53
CA SER A 22 -31.30 -14.21 27.09
C SER A 22 -30.80 -12.97 26.34
N ASP A 23 -31.29 -11.80 26.74
CA ASP A 23 -31.01 -10.54 26.05
C ASP A 23 -29.58 -10.08 26.35
N LEU A 24 -29.11 -10.36 27.57
CA LEU A 24 -27.73 -10.11 27.98
C LEU A 24 -26.75 -11.04 27.23
N LYS A 25 -27.12 -12.30 27.03
CA LYS A 25 -26.29 -13.29 26.32
C LYS A 25 -26.18 -12.96 24.83
N LEU A 26 -27.30 -12.55 24.21
CA LEU A 26 -27.31 -12.10 22.81
C LEU A 26 -26.44 -10.85 22.63
N TRP A 27 -26.57 -9.89 23.56
CA TRP A 27 -25.79 -8.65 23.54
C TRP A 27 -24.28 -8.90 23.74
N LEU A 28 -23.91 -9.85 24.61
CA LEU A 28 -22.53 -10.29 24.78
C LEU A 28 -21.97 -10.98 23.53
N CYS A 29 -22.79 -11.78 22.83
CA CYS A 29 -22.38 -12.40 21.55
C CYS A 29 -22.17 -11.36 20.45
N GLU A 30 -23.09 -10.41 20.28
CA GLU A 30 -22.96 -9.28 19.34
C GLU A 30 -21.71 -8.44 19.64
N LEU A 31 -21.49 -8.11 20.92
CA LEU A 31 -20.30 -7.37 21.35
C LEU A 31 -19.01 -8.17 21.07
N CYS A 32 -18.99 -9.48 21.34
CA CYS A 32 -17.86 -10.34 21.01
C CYS A 32 -17.60 -10.41 19.49
N LEU A 33 -18.64 -10.48 18.67
CA LEU A 33 -18.49 -10.50 17.20
C LEU A 33 -17.93 -9.16 16.68
N LEU A 34 -18.40 -8.03 17.23
CA LEU A 34 -17.87 -6.70 16.90
C LEU A 34 -16.41 -6.53 17.34
N LEU A 35 -16.05 -7.06 18.51
CA LEU A 35 -14.67 -7.04 19.01
C LEU A 35 -13.74 -7.94 18.17
N LEU A 36 -14.19 -9.13 17.76
CA LEU A 36 -13.42 -10.03 16.89
C LEU A 36 -13.22 -9.44 15.49
N ALA A 37 -14.22 -8.77 14.92
CA ALA A 37 -14.11 -8.09 13.64
C ALA A 37 -13.14 -6.89 13.68
N SER A 38 -13.05 -6.20 14.82
CA SER A 38 -12.14 -5.06 15.00
C SER A 38 -10.65 -5.44 15.09
N GLY A 39 -10.33 -6.71 15.37
CA GLY A 39 -8.96 -7.20 15.50
C GLY A 39 -8.27 -7.61 14.19
N LEU A 40 -9.00 -7.67 13.07
CA LEU A 40 -8.48 -8.11 11.77
C LEU A 40 -8.18 -6.93 10.82
N SER A 41 -7.45 -5.92 11.30
CA SER A 41 -6.89 -4.92 10.39
C SER A 41 -5.57 -5.43 9.81
N ALA A 42 -5.63 -6.39 8.90
CA ALA A 42 -4.47 -6.78 8.11
C ALA A 42 -4.11 -5.62 7.16
N THR A 43 -3.01 -4.92 7.43
CA THR A 43 -2.45 -3.94 6.50
C THR A 43 -1.79 -4.68 5.35
N PHE A 44 -2.57 -4.99 4.31
CA PHE A 44 -2.05 -5.59 3.09
C PHE A 44 -1.26 -4.54 2.29
N LEU A 45 -0.18 -4.96 1.61
CA LEU A 45 0.49 -4.13 0.60
C LEU A 45 -0.55 -3.59 -0.42
N PRO A 46 -0.38 -2.35 -0.92
CA PRO A 46 -1.29 -1.81 -1.92
C PRO A 46 -1.31 -2.73 -3.15
N HIS A 47 -2.51 -2.94 -3.71
CA HIS A 47 -2.65 -3.64 -4.99
C HIS A 47 -2.02 -2.79 -6.11
N GLU A 48 -1.43 -3.44 -7.11
CA GLU A 48 -0.77 -2.78 -8.24
C GLU A 48 -1.73 -2.00 -9.16
N GLU A 49 -3.03 -2.17 -8.95
CA GLU A 49 -4.11 -1.46 -9.65
C GLU A 49 -4.82 -0.43 -8.73
N ASP A 50 -4.36 -0.23 -7.48
CA ASP A 50 -4.89 0.83 -6.59
C ASP A 50 -4.52 2.22 -7.15
N VAL A 51 -5.54 3.01 -7.46
CA VAL A 51 -5.37 4.32 -8.11
C VAL A 51 -4.57 5.30 -7.25
N ARG A 52 -4.68 5.24 -5.91
CA ARG A 52 -3.92 6.14 -5.02
C ARG A 52 -2.45 5.76 -5.02
N PHE A 53 -2.15 4.47 -4.94
CA PHE A 53 -0.79 3.95 -5.05
C PHE A 53 -0.15 4.33 -6.39
N ILE A 54 -0.86 4.12 -7.50
CA ILE A 54 -0.38 4.48 -8.85
C ILE A 54 -0.07 5.98 -8.94
N ASN A 55 -1.01 6.83 -8.49
CA ASN A 55 -0.84 8.28 -8.54
C ASN A 55 0.32 8.74 -7.67
N GLU A 56 0.45 8.24 -6.44
CA GLU A 56 1.59 8.54 -5.57
C GLU A 56 2.91 8.14 -6.23
N TYR A 57 2.97 6.91 -6.75
CA TYR A 57 4.17 6.35 -7.37
C TYR A 57 4.64 7.19 -8.56
N VAL A 58 3.75 7.46 -9.52
CA VAL A 58 4.09 8.18 -10.75
C VAL A 58 4.37 9.66 -10.47
N ASN A 59 3.55 10.32 -9.64
CA ASN A 59 3.74 11.74 -9.34
C ASN A 59 5.07 11.99 -8.64
N LEU A 60 5.43 11.15 -7.67
CA LEU A 60 6.69 11.31 -6.96
C LEU A 60 7.91 11.06 -7.85
N HIS A 61 7.87 10.07 -8.74
CA HIS A 61 8.94 9.86 -9.72
C HIS A 61 9.12 11.10 -10.60
N ASN A 62 8.03 11.62 -11.16
CA ASN A 62 8.08 12.79 -12.03
C ASN A 62 8.53 14.06 -11.29
N GLU A 63 8.09 14.25 -10.04
CA GLU A 63 8.54 15.37 -9.18
C GLU A 63 10.06 15.32 -8.97
N LEU A 64 10.58 14.16 -8.54
CA LEU A 64 12.01 14.02 -8.24
C LEU A 64 12.89 14.12 -9.49
N ARG A 65 12.41 13.58 -10.63
CA ARG A 65 13.08 13.71 -11.93
C ARG A 65 13.10 15.17 -12.40
N GLY A 66 11.97 15.88 -12.29
CA GLY A 66 11.87 17.28 -12.68
C GLY A 66 12.74 18.24 -11.85
N ASN A 67 13.06 17.84 -10.62
CA ASN A 67 13.87 18.60 -9.67
C ASN A 67 15.31 18.10 -9.52
N ALA A 68 15.76 17.15 -10.35
CA ALA A 68 17.13 16.66 -10.32
C ALA A 68 18.15 17.75 -10.66
N MET A 69 19.33 17.70 -10.03
CA MET A 69 20.44 18.61 -10.26
C MET A 69 21.73 17.82 -10.54
N PRO A 70 22.45 18.08 -11.65
CA PRO A 70 22.13 19.01 -12.74
C PRO A 70 20.79 18.70 -13.42
N ARG A 71 20.15 19.75 -13.95
CA ARG A 71 18.84 19.65 -14.60
C ARG A 71 18.96 18.80 -15.85
N GLY A 72 18.13 17.76 -15.97
CA GLY A 72 18.11 16.93 -17.17
C GLY A 72 17.49 17.69 -18.35
N ALA A 73 18.21 17.73 -19.48
CA ALA A 73 17.75 18.47 -20.67
C ALA A 73 16.59 17.77 -21.41
N ASN A 74 16.56 16.43 -21.38
CA ASN A 74 15.63 15.60 -22.19
C ASN A 74 14.90 14.55 -21.35
N LEU A 75 14.46 14.91 -20.14
CA LEU A 75 13.74 13.98 -19.26
C LEU A 75 12.33 13.75 -19.79
N ARG A 76 12.01 12.51 -20.16
CA ARG A 76 10.65 12.08 -20.50
C ARG A 76 9.79 11.99 -19.24
N PHE A 77 8.51 12.33 -19.38
CA PHE A 77 7.49 12.13 -18.35
C PHE A 77 7.19 10.64 -18.20
N MET A 78 7.16 10.14 -16.97
CA MET A 78 6.82 8.75 -16.67
C MET A 78 5.31 8.57 -16.55
N THR A 79 4.82 7.45 -17.05
CA THR A 79 3.44 7.00 -16.91
C THR A 79 3.40 5.62 -16.27
N TRP A 80 2.23 5.20 -15.79
CA TRP A 80 2.04 3.85 -15.29
C TRP A 80 1.87 2.88 -16.45
N ASP A 81 2.60 1.76 -16.43
CA ASP A 81 2.41 0.64 -17.35
C ASP A 81 1.89 -0.58 -16.58
N VAL A 82 0.71 -1.07 -16.98
CA VAL A 82 0.02 -2.17 -16.31
C VAL A 82 0.72 -3.52 -16.52
N ALA A 83 1.40 -3.71 -17.66
CA ALA A 83 2.14 -4.95 -17.89
C ALA A 83 3.41 -4.99 -17.03
N LEU A 84 4.12 -3.86 -16.89
CA LEU A 84 5.26 -3.76 -15.98
C LEU A 84 4.86 -3.97 -14.52
N SER A 85 3.72 -3.42 -14.08
CA SER A 85 3.26 -3.60 -12.69
C SER A 85 2.92 -5.06 -12.36
N ARG A 86 2.29 -5.77 -13.31
CA ARG A 86 1.99 -7.20 -13.19
C ARG A 86 3.26 -8.04 -13.11
N THR A 87 4.29 -7.70 -13.90
CA THR A 87 5.57 -8.39 -13.84
C THR A 87 6.29 -8.12 -12.51
N ALA A 88 6.31 -6.88 -12.03
CA ALA A 88 6.88 -6.53 -10.73
C ALA A 88 6.21 -7.31 -9.60
N ARG A 89 4.87 -7.44 -9.62
CA ARG A 89 4.14 -8.27 -8.66
C ARG A 89 4.50 -9.75 -8.77
N ALA A 90 4.54 -10.29 -9.99
CA ALA A 90 4.86 -11.70 -10.21
C ALA A 90 6.28 -12.05 -9.71
N TRP A 91 7.25 -11.15 -9.91
CA TRP A 91 8.61 -11.31 -9.40
C TRP A 91 8.68 -11.13 -7.88
N GLY A 92 8.05 -10.08 -7.34
CA GLY A 92 8.02 -9.80 -5.90
C GLY A 92 7.42 -10.93 -5.06
N LYS A 93 6.40 -11.64 -5.58
CA LYS A 93 5.81 -12.83 -4.94
C LYS A 93 6.78 -14.00 -4.75
N LYS A 94 7.92 -14.02 -5.45
CA LYS A 94 8.96 -15.03 -5.24
C LYS A 94 9.76 -14.80 -3.96
N CYS A 95 9.69 -13.60 -3.38
CA CYS A 95 10.41 -13.23 -2.16
C CYS A 95 11.93 -13.49 -2.24
N VAL A 96 12.52 -13.23 -3.41
CA VAL A 96 13.98 -13.33 -3.63
C VAL A 96 14.61 -11.95 -3.72
N SER A 97 15.84 -11.81 -3.22
CA SER A 97 16.60 -10.55 -3.27
C SER A 97 17.42 -10.39 -4.55
N THR A 98 17.06 -11.10 -5.62
CA THR A 98 17.76 -11.08 -6.91
C THR A 98 16.89 -10.46 -7.98
N HIS A 99 17.54 -9.82 -8.96
CA HIS A 99 16.85 -9.22 -10.09
C HIS A 99 16.13 -10.24 -10.97
N ASN A 100 15.08 -9.79 -11.66
CA ASN A 100 14.37 -10.60 -12.63
C ASN A 100 15.31 -11.02 -13.77
N ILE A 101 15.49 -12.33 -13.94
CA ILE A 101 16.42 -12.89 -14.94
C ILE A 101 15.94 -12.70 -16.37
N TYR A 102 14.66 -12.37 -16.58
CA TYR A 102 14.03 -12.25 -17.89
C TYR A 102 13.98 -10.80 -18.43
N LEU A 103 14.62 -9.83 -17.76
CA LEU A 103 14.52 -8.41 -18.11
C LEU A 103 14.96 -8.10 -19.55
N GLU A 104 15.87 -8.89 -20.13
CA GLU A 104 16.36 -8.71 -21.50
C GLU A 104 15.55 -9.47 -22.56
N GLU A 105 14.68 -10.39 -22.14
CA GLU A 105 13.99 -11.30 -23.04
C GLU A 105 12.71 -10.66 -23.59
N LEU A 106 12.54 -10.71 -24.92
CA LEU A 106 11.33 -10.24 -25.59
C LEU A 106 10.11 -11.03 -25.09
N GLN A 107 9.00 -10.32 -24.84
CA GLN A 107 7.70 -10.90 -24.46
C GLN A 107 7.66 -11.62 -23.11
N MET A 108 8.76 -11.68 -22.34
CA MET A 108 8.78 -12.32 -21.03
C MET A 108 8.34 -11.38 -19.91
N VAL A 109 8.88 -10.15 -19.89
CA VAL A 109 8.58 -9.14 -18.85
C VAL A 109 7.56 -8.10 -19.33
N HIS A 110 7.52 -7.83 -20.63
CA HIS A 110 6.59 -6.90 -21.25
C HIS A 110 6.22 -7.37 -22.67
N PRO A 111 4.96 -7.26 -23.12
CA PRO A 111 4.54 -7.74 -24.44
C PRO A 111 5.21 -7.01 -25.62
N THR A 112 5.64 -5.77 -25.41
CA THR A 112 6.15 -4.87 -26.48
C THR A 112 7.61 -4.50 -26.31
N PHE A 113 8.14 -4.54 -25.10
CA PHE A 113 9.44 -3.97 -24.77
C PHE A 113 10.36 -5.09 -24.26
N ASN A 114 11.61 -5.07 -24.70
CA ASN A 114 12.69 -5.81 -24.07
C ASN A 114 13.63 -4.85 -23.37
N GLY A 115 14.50 -5.41 -22.52
CA GLY A 115 15.39 -4.59 -21.75
C GLY A 115 14.58 -3.75 -20.78
N ILE A 116 14.03 -4.37 -19.75
CA ILE A 116 13.30 -3.64 -18.74
C ILE A 116 14.28 -3.25 -17.62
N GLY A 117 14.15 -2.03 -17.10
CA GLY A 117 14.86 -1.62 -15.88
C GLY A 117 14.16 -2.17 -14.64
N GLU A 118 14.89 -2.40 -13.56
CA GLU A 118 14.30 -2.88 -12.30
C GLU A 118 15.00 -2.24 -11.10
N ASN A 119 14.20 -1.64 -10.22
CA ASN A 119 14.62 -1.21 -8.89
C ASN A 119 13.93 -2.08 -7.85
N MET A 120 14.64 -2.39 -6.77
CA MET A 120 14.13 -3.19 -5.66
C MET A 120 14.28 -2.44 -4.35
N TRP A 121 13.24 -2.51 -3.53
CA TRP A 121 13.30 -2.13 -2.12
C TRP A 121 12.97 -3.37 -1.30
N ILE A 122 13.76 -3.62 -0.26
CA ILE A 122 13.62 -4.77 0.63
C ILE A 122 13.58 -4.25 2.05
N GLY A 123 12.56 -4.64 2.79
CA GLY A 123 12.38 -4.29 4.19
C GLY A 123 11.10 -4.90 4.76
N PRO A 124 10.78 -4.59 6.02
CA PRO A 124 9.55 -5.06 6.65
C PRO A 124 8.30 -4.57 5.91
N GLU A 125 7.34 -5.46 5.66
CA GLU A 125 6.12 -5.15 4.91
C GLU A 125 5.34 -3.97 5.51
N ASN A 126 5.23 -3.92 6.83
CA ASN A 126 4.54 -2.87 7.56
C ASN A 126 5.23 -1.50 7.52
N GLN A 127 6.46 -1.43 7.00
CA GLN A 127 7.19 -0.17 6.79
C GLN A 127 7.12 0.31 5.34
N PHE A 128 6.65 -0.54 4.42
CA PHE A 128 6.62 -0.19 3.02
C PHE A 128 5.64 0.95 2.73
N THR A 129 6.13 1.95 2.01
CA THR A 129 5.31 2.92 1.26
C THR A 129 6.01 3.18 -0.08
N ALA A 130 5.24 3.57 -1.11
CA ALA A 130 5.81 3.97 -2.39
C ALA A 130 6.80 5.12 -2.19
N SER A 131 6.39 6.15 -1.44
CA SER A 131 7.25 7.29 -1.11
C SER A 131 8.58 6.91 -0.45
N LEU A 132 8.57 5.98 0.51
CA LEU A 132 9.80 5.53 1.17
C LEU A 132 10.76 4.87 0.17
N ALA A 133 10.27 3.91 -0.63
CA ALA A 133 11.09 3.19 -1.60
C ALA A 133 11.70 4.17 -2.63
N ILE A 134 10.87 5.01 -3.24
CA ILE A 134 11.28 5.95 -4.29
C ILE A 134 12.31 6.96 -3.77
N ARG A 135 12.06 7.53 -2.58
CA ARG A 135 12.99 8.48 -1.96
C ARG A 135 14.31 7.81 -1.57
N SER A 136 14.28 6.54 -1.17
CA SER A 136 15.49 5.77 -0.86
C SER A 136 16.38 5.59 -2.09
N TRP A 137 15.79 5.23 -3.24
CA TRP A 137 16.51 5.13 -4.51
C TRP A 137 17.04 6.49 -4.95
N TYR A 138 16.23 7.55 -4.88
CA TYR A 138 16.65 8.90 -5.23
C TYR A 138 17.77 9.44 -4.34
N ALA A 139 17.80 9.05 -3.05
CA ALA A 139 18.81 9.51 -2.11
C ALA A 139 20.23 9.04 -2.49
N GLU A 140 20.37 7.96 -3.27
CA GLU A 140 21.67 7.48 -3.75
C GLU A 140 22.37 8.50 -4.66
N ARG A 141 21.66 9.51 -5.19
CA ARG A 141 22.25 10.64 -5.94
C ARG A 141 23.39 11.32 -5.18
N LYS A 142 23.37 11.29 -3.84
CA LYS A 142 24.42 11.87 -2.99
C LYS A 142 25.78 11.16 -3.18
N MET A 143 25.76 9.91 -3.66
CA MET A 143 26.94 9.12 -3.96
C MET A 143 27.35 9.21 -5.44
N TYR A 144 26.53 9.83 -6.30
CA TYR A 144 26.83 9.96 -7.72
C TYR A 144 27.53 11.28 -8.03
N ASN A 145 28.69 11.20 -8.67
CA ASN A 145 29.41 12.35 -9.19
C ASN A 145 29.07 12.53 -10.67
N PHE A 146 28.38 13.63 -10.99
CA PHE A 146 27.96 13.94 -12.36
C PHE A 146 29.08 14.41 -13.29
N GLU A 147 30.18 14.93 -12.75
CA GLU A 147 31.29 15.45 -13.57
C GLU A 147 32.06 14.32 -14.25
N ASN A 148 32.23 13.20 -13.55
CA ASN A 148 33.00 12.05 -14.04
C ASN A 148 32.18 10.75 -14.15
N GLY A 149 30.88 10.80 -13.85
CA GLY A 149 29.97 9.65 -13.94
C GLY A 149 30.26 8.53 -12.94
N SER A 150 31.04 8.78 -11.88
CA SER A 150 31.42 7.77 -10.89
C SER A 150 30.44 7.72 -9.71
N CYS A 151 30.43 6.58 -9.02
CA CYS A 151 29.69 6.43 -7.76
C CYS A 151 30.64 6.05 -6.63
N SER A 152 30.53 6.74 -5.50
CA SER A 152 31.30 6.43 -4.28
C SER A 152 30.75 5.22 -3.50
N GLY A 153 29.61 4.67 -3.94
CA GLY A 153 28.92 3.53 -3.34
C GLY A 153 27.91 2.94 -4.34
N ASN A 154 26.88 2.25 -3.85
CA ASN A 154 25.82 1.77 -4.73
C ASN A 154 24.84 2.89 -5.08
N CYS A 155 24.80 3.24 -6.36
CA CYS A 155 23.93 4.26 -6.95
C CYS A 155 23.03 3.67 -8.05
N SER A 156 22.94 2.33 -8.13
CA SER A 156 22.29 1.64 -9.24
C SER A 156 20.81 1.98 -9.35
N ASN A 157 20.13 2.23 -8.23
CA ASN A 157 18.72 2.55 -8.24
C ASN A 157 18.47 4.01 -8.64
N TYR A 158 19.35 4.93 -8.22
CA TYR A 158 19.30 6.32 -8.69
C TYR A 158 19.55 6.44 -10.20
N LEU A 159 20.57 5.74 -10.71
CA LEU A 159 20.90 5.76 -12.14
C LEU A 159 19.93 4.93 -12.98
N GLN A 160 19.27 3.94 -12.37
CA GLN A 160 18.57 2.84 -13.01
C GLN A 160 19.35 2.34 -14.23
N ARG A 161 20.54 1.79 -13.99
CA ARG A 161 21.49 1.36 -15.02
C ARG A 161 20.90 0.22 -15.88
N ASN A 162 20.20 0.66 -16.93
CA ASN A 162 19.73 0.00 -18.16
C ASN A 162 19.11 1.08 -19.13
N SER A 163 18.89 2.32 -18.68
CA SER A 163 18.09 3.34 -19.36
C SER A 163 18.66 4.07 -20.58
N ASP A 164 19.84 3.73 -21.12
CA ASP A 164 20.30 4.37 -22.38
C ASP A 164 19.66 3.76 -23.64
N LYS A 165 18.90 2.66 -23.51
CA LYS A 165 18.24 1.97 -24.65
C LYS A 165 16.82 1.47 -24.38
N LYS A 166 16.20 1.80 -23.26
CA LYS A 166 15.09 1.00 -22.73
C LYS A 166 13.85 1.84 -22.45
N ALA A 167 12.71 1.33 -22.92
CA ALA A 167 11.42 1.98 -22.82
C ALA A 167 11.08 2.28 -21.35
N LEU A 168 10.60 3.50 -21.12
CA LEU A 168 9.93 3.90 -19.88
C LEU A 168 8.48 3.39 -19.92
#